data_AF-A0A4Y2EAD8-F1
#
_entry.id   AF-A0A4Y2EAD8-F1
#
_cell.length_a   1.000
_cell.length_b   1.000
_cell.length_c   1.000
_cell.angle_alpha   90.00
_cell.angle_beta   90.00
_cell.angle_gamma   90.00
#
_symmetry.space_group_name_H-M   'P 1'
#
loop_
_entity.id
_entity.type
_entity.pdbx_description
1 polymer ?
#
loop_
_entity_poly.entity_id
_entity_poly.type
_entity_poly.pdbx_seq_one_letter_code
_entity_poly.pdbx_strand_id
1 'polypeptide(L)' 'PSQVSQKGVLVAATLVDLKKEAIPVRVLNLDSKPKIIDKGAVIATCEPVVDIVARPQEIFRITTPPVNLGES' A
#
# COMPACT_ATOMS: atom_id res chain seq x y z
N PRO A 1 -7.73 -1.34 6.01
CA PRO A 1 -7.04 -2.46 5.32
C PRO A 1 -6.79 -3.61 6.30
N SER A 2 -7.63 -4.65 6.26
CA SER A 2 -7.42 -5.87 7.03
C SER A 2 -6.38 -6.74 6.32
N GLN A 3 -5.32 -7.08 7.04
CA GLN A 3 -4.36 -8.07 6.56
C GLN A 3 -5.02 -9.45 6.66
N VAL A 4 -5.20 -10.13 5.54
CA VAL A 4 -5.65 -11.53 5.54
C VAL A 4 -4.40 -12.40 5.59
N SER A 5 -4.31 -13.23 6.63
CA SER A 5 -3.18 -14.12 6.86
C SER A 5 -3.61 -15.57 6.61
N GLN A 6 -3.04 -16.19 5.58
CA GLN A 6 -2.87 -17.64 5.58
C GLN A 6 -1.65 -17.94 6.46
N LYS A 7 -1.72 -18.96 7.32
CA LYS A 7 -0.74 -19.22 8.38
C LYS A 7 0.72 -19.07 7.88
N GLY A 8 1.42 -18.04 8.38
CA GLY A 8 2.83 -17.74 8.06
C GLY A 8 3.06 -16.84 6.84
N VAL A 9 2.02 -16.28 6.21
CA VAL A 9 2.13 -15.37 5.07
C VAL A 9 1.28 -14.14 5.28
N LEU A 10 1.84 -12.96 5.03
CA LEU A 10 1.11 -11.69 4.99
C LEU A 10 1.11 -11.12 3.58
N VAL A 11 -0.05 -10.63 3.14
CA VAL A 11 -0.19 -9.88 1.90
C VAL A 11 -0.28 -8.39 2.23
N ALA A 12 0.57 -7.59 1.61
CA ALA A 12 0.54 -6.14 1.75
C ALA A 12 -0.40 -5.51 0.72
N ALA A 13 -1.28 -4.63 1.19
CA ALA A 13 -2.07 -3.78 0.31
C ALA A 13 -1.17 -2.74 -0.38
N THR A 14 -1.47 -2.42 -1.63
CA THR A 14 -0.78 -1.39 -2.41
C THR A 14 -1.77 -0.65 -3.30
N LEU A 15 -1.50 0.63 -3.57
CA LEU A 15 -2.25 1.39 -4.57
C LEU A 15 -1.83 0.91 -5.95
N VAL A 16 -2.79 0.58 -6.80
CA VAL A 16 -2.56 0.06 -8.14
C VAL A 16 -3.20 0.94 -9.18
N ASP A 17 -2.52 1.10 -10.31
CA ASP A 17 -3.07 1.75 -11.49
C ASP A 17 -3.94 0.74 -12.23
N LEU A 18 -5.26 0.96 -12.21
CA LEU A 18 -6.23 0.07 -12.85
C LEU A 18 -6.12 0.08 -14.39
N LYS A 19 -5.36 1.01 -14.98
CA LYS A 19 -5.06 0.98 -16.43
C LYS A 19 -4.00 -0.07 -16.79
N LYS A 20 -3.28 -0.62 -15.81
CA LYS A 20 -2.27 -1.64 -16.06
C LYS A 20 -2.89 -3.03 -16.11
N GLU A 21 -2.38 -3.85 -17.02
CA GLU A 21 -2.85 -5.22 -17.26
C GLU A 21 -2.61 -6.15 -16.06
N ALA A 22 -1.63 -5.84 -15.21
CA ALA A 22 -1.27 -6.65 -14.06
C ALA A 22 -1.37 -5.87 -12.75
N ILE A 23 -1.95 -6.52 -11.74
CA ILE A 23 -1.99 -6.04 -10.36
C ILE A 23 -0.87 -6.75 -9.59
N PRO A 24 0.19 -6.02 -9.16
CA PRO A 24 1.25 -6.63 -8.38
C PRO A 24 0.77 -6.96 -6.97
N VAL A 25 1.13 -8.14 -6.48
CA VAL A 25 0.87 -8.58 -5.10
C VAL A 25 2.20 -8.69 -4.36
N ARG A 26 2.33 -8.01 -3.22
CA ARG A 26 3.51 -8.10 -2.36
C ARG A 26 3.21 -9.04 -1.20
N VAL A 27 4.03 -10.09 -1.08
CA VAL A 27 3.87 -11.16 -0.10
C VAL A 27 5.08 -11.19 0.82
N LEU A 28 4.85 -11.20 2.14
CA LEU A 28 5.86 -11.40 3.16
C LEU A 28 5.71 -12.81 3.75
N ASN A 29 6.79 -13.58 3.70
CA ASN A 29 6.91 -14.82 4.45
C ASN A 29 7.31 -14.50 5.89
N LEU A 30 6.51 -14.94 6.86
CA LEU A 30 6.81 -14.82 8.28
C LEU A 30 7.60 -16.01 8.82
N ASP A 31 7.66 -17.11 8.07
CA ASP A 31 8.42 -18.29 8.45
C ASP A 31 9.91 -18.14 8.10
N SER A 32 10.79 -18.71 8.92
CA SER A 32 12.23 -18.76 8.66
C SER A 32 12.61 -19.72 7.53
N LYS A 33 11.69 -20.60 7.13
CA LYS A 33 11.85 -21.53 6.01
C LYS A 33 11.21 -20.95 4.75
N PRO A 34 11.77 -21.21 3.55
CA PRO A 34 11.13 -20.83 2.30
C PRO A 34 9.72 -21.43 2.18
N LYS A 35 8.76 -20.63 1.71
CA LYS A 35 7.46 -21.12 1.26
C LYS A 35 7.43 -21.15 -0.26
N ILE A 36 7.08 -22.30 -0.81
CA ILE A 36 6.88 -22.48 -2.24
C ILE A 36 5.42 -22.14 -2.52
N ILE A 37 5.19 -21.33 -3.55
CA ILE A 37 3.87 -20.99 -4.05
C ILE A 37 3.77 -21.62 -5.43
N ASP A 38 2.88 -22.58 -5.58
CA ASP A 38 2.65 -23.24 -6.85
C ASP A 38 1.95 -22.32 -7.84
N LYS A 39 2.19 -22.56 -9.13
CA LYS A 39 1.48 -21.83 -10.19
C LYS A 39 -0.02 -22.07 -10.07
N GLY A 40 -0.80 -20.98 -10.07
CA GLY A 40 -2.27 -21.03 -9.94
C GLY A 40 -2.77 -21.04 -8.50
N ALA A 41 -1.88 -21.03 -7.49
CA ALA A 41 -2.29 -20.85 -6.11
C ALA A 41 -2.94 -19.48 -5.89
N VAL A 42 -4.07 -19.46 -5.18
CA VAL A 42 -4.73 -18.22 -4.75
C VAL A 42 -3.98 -17.70 -3.52
N ILE A 43 -3.22 -16.62 -3.70
CA ILE A 43 -2.39 -16.02 -2.64
C ILE A 43 -3.02 -14.80 -1.97
N ALA A 44 -3.99 -14.18 -2.64
CA ALA A 44 -4.71 -13.00 -2.15
C ALA A 44 -6.06 -12.92 -2.84
N THR A 45 -7.06 -12.43 -2.12
CA THR A 45 -8.36 -12.06 -2.67
C THR A 45 -8.56 -10.56 -2.45
N CYS A 46 -9.06 -9.87 -3.46
CA CYS A 46 -9.44 -8.46 -3.36
C CYS A 46 -10.93 -8.32 -3.65
N GLU A 47 -11.58 -7.39 -2.95
CA GLU A 47 -12.93 -6.97 -3.27
C GLU A 47 -12.85 -5.94 -4.41
N PRO A 48 -13.71 -6.06 -5.45
CA PRO A 48 -13.76 -5.07 -6.53
C PRO A 48 -14.08 -3.67 -6.01
N VAL A 49 -13.38 -2.67 -6.54
CA VAL A 49 -13.71 -1.26 -6.31
C VAL A 49 -14.78 -0.85 -7.32
N VAL A 50 -15.98 -0.52 -6.84
CA VAL A 50 -17.14 -0.16 -7.69
C VAL A 50 -17.20 1.33 -8.02
N ASP A 51 -16.48 2.18 -7.30
CA ASP A 51 -16.40 3.63 -7.55
C ASP A 51 -15.05 4.21 -7.08
N ILE A 52 -14.53 5.20 -7.82
CA ILE A 52 -13.31 5.94 -7.49
C ILE A 52 -13.71 7.36 -7.11
N VAL A 53 -13.99 7.58 -5.82
CA VAL A 53 -14.22 8.93 -5.31
C VAL A 53 -12.87 9.64 -5.17
N ALA A 54 -12.62 10.63 -6.04
CA ALA A 54 -11.48 11.52 -5.90
C ALA A 54 -11.65 12.36 -4.63
N ARG A 55 -10.92 12.02 -3.56
CA ARG A 55 -10.79 12.89 -2.39
C ARG A 55 -9.90 14.07 -2.79
N PRO A 56 -10.32 15.33 -2.57
CA PRO A 56 -9.45 16.49 -2.79
C PRO A 56 -8.19 16.32 -1.94
N GLN A 57 -7.01 16.46 -2.54
CA GLN A 57 -5.78 16.56 -1.76
C GLN A 57 -5.76 17.95 -1.12
N GLU A 58 -5.99 18.02 0.19
CA GLU A 58 -5.83 19.27 0.93
C GLU A 58 -4.35 19.65 0.94
N ILE A 59 -3.99 20.66 0.14
CA ILE A 59 -2.65 21.23 0.14
C ILE A 59 -2.52 22.06 1.42
N PHE A 60 -1.77 21.55 2.40
CA PHE A 60 -1.43 22.33 3.58
C PHE A 60 -0.34 23.35 3.23
N ARG A 61 -0.68 24.64 3.27
CA ARG A 61 0.29 25.73 3.17
C ARG A 61 1.06 25.83 4.48
N ILE A 62 2.25 25.25 4.53
CA ILE A 62 3.18 25.47 5.64
C ILE A 62 3.71 26.90 5.51
N THR A 63 3.28 27.78 6.42
CA THR A 63 3.84 29.13 6.52
C THR A 63 4.92 29.09 7.60
N THR A 64 6.20 29.12 7.21
CA THR A 64 7.30 29.30 8.17
C THR A 64 7.28 30.75 8.66
N PRO A 65 7.28 31.01 9.99
CA PRO A 65 7.39 32.37 10.50
C PRO A 65 8.74 32.98 10.11
N PRO A 66 8.82 34.32 9.91
CA PRO A 66 10.08 34.98 9.57
C PRO A 66 11.09 34.76 10.69
N VAL A 67 12.27 34.26 10.32
CA VAL A 67 13.40 34.14 11.23
C VAL A 67 13.94 35.55 11.44
N ASN A 68 13.73 36.14 12.61
CA ASN A 68 14.39 37.40 12.96
C ASN A 68 15.87 37.07 13.20
N LEU A 69 16.71 37.35 12.21
CA LEU A 69 18.15 37.39 12.39
C LEU A 69 18.43 38.63 13.24
N GLY A 70 18.54 38.44 14.56
CA GLY A 70 18.97 39.52 15.45
C GLY A 70 20.34 40.00 15.00
N GLU A 71 20.43 41.26 14.59
CA GLU A 71 21.71 41.91 14.37
C GLU A 71 22.41 42.07 15.72
N SER A 72 23.65 41.58 15.79
CA SER A 72 24.55 41.75 16.94
C SER A 72 25.31 43.06 16.86
#